data_AF-A0A2U1U5L8-F1
#
_entry.id   AF-A0A2U1U5L8-F1
#
_cell.length_a   1.000
_cell.length_b   1.000
_cell.length_c   1.000
_cell.angle_alpha   90.00
_cell.angle_beta   90.00
_cell.angle_gamma   90.00
#
_symmetry.space_group_name_H-M   'P 1'
#
loop_
_entity.id
_entity.type
_entity.pdbx_description
1 polymer ?
#
loop_
_entity_poly.entity_id
_entity_poly.type
_entity_poly.pdbx_seq_one_letter_code
_entity_poly.pdbx_strand_id
1 'polypeptide(L)' 'MTKEDAYRWLSLPVKGLGHVVPISRIATESGALEVLDLIGRLEHGVFS' A
#
# COMPACT_ATOMS: atom_id res chain seq x y z
N MET A 1 9.32 0.66 10.81
CA MET A 1 9.53 0.49 9.37
C MET A 1 10.77 1.30 9.00
N THR A 2 11.83 0.65 8.51
CA THR A 2 12.97 1.38 7.94
C THR A 2 12.61 1.90 6.54
N LYS A 3 13.46 2.74 5.96
CA LYS A 3 13.28 3.21 4.58
C LYS A 3 13.26 2.02 3.61
N GLU A 4 14.11 1.04 3.85
CA GLU A 4 14.27 -0.17 3.06
C GLU A 4 13.02 -1.05 3.13
N ASP A 5 12.42 -1.19 4.32
CA ASP A 5 11.15 -1.89 4.51
C ASP A 5 10.02 -1.21 3.72
N ALA A 6 9.97 0.13 3.73
CA ALA A 6 8.98 0.90 3.00
C ALA A 6 9.11 0.71 1.49
N TYR A 7 10.34 0.78 0.96
CA TYR A 7 10.59 0.50 -0.46
C TYR A 7 10.21 -0.92 -0.85
N ARG A 8 10.53 -1.90 0.01
CA ARG A 8 10.18 -3.29 -0.24
C ARG A 8 8.66 -3.48 -0.26
N TRP A 9 7.93 -2.87 0.67
CA TRP A 9 6.47 -2.92 0.69
C TRP A 9 5.87 -2.27 -0.57
N LEU A 10 6.38 -1.11 -0.98
CA LEU A 10 5.91 -0.41 -2.19
C LEU A 10 6.17 -1.19 -3.49
N SER A 11 7.19 -2.06 -3.50
CA SER A 11 7.67 -2.76 -4.70
C SER A 11 7.14 -4.18 -4.85
N LEU A 12 6.39 -4.71 -3.87
CA LEU A 12 5.85 -6.07 -3.91
C LEU A 12 4.32 -6.06 -4.01
N PRO A 13 3.70 -7.08 -4.65
CA PRO A 13 2.26 -7.25 -4.62
C PRO A 13 1.73 -7.35 -3.20
N VAL A 14 0.68 -6.60 -2.87
CA VAL A 14 0.05 -6.64 -1.55
C VAL A 14 -1.39 -7.13 -1.64
N LYS A 15 -1.78 -8.03 -0.71
CA LYS A 15 -3.11 -8.64 -0.70
C LYS A 15 -4.23 -7.60 -0.54
N GLY A 16 -4.00 -6.58 0.31
CA GLY A 16 -4.97 -5.51 0.58
C GLY A 16 -5.29 -4.62 -0.62
N LEU A 17 -4.50 -4.69 -1.71
CA LEU A 17 -4.75 -4.03 -2.99
C LEU A 17 -5.08 -5.03 -4.11
N GLY A 18 -5.62 -6.21 -3.77
CA GLY A 18 -5.98 -7.23 -4.76
C GLY A 18 -4.78 -7.84 -5.48
N HIS A 19 -3.66 -8.06 -4.78
CA HIS A 19 -2.40 -8.58 -5.33
C HIS A 19 -1.73 -7.65 -6.36
N VAL A 20 -1.90 -6.34 -6.19
CA VAL A 20 -1.25 -5.33 -7.02
C VAL A 20 -0.08 -4.70 -6.28
N VAL A 21 0.95 -4.28 -7.04
CA VAL A 21 2.12 -3.57 -6.53
C VAL A 21 1.75 -2.11 -6.19
N PRO A 22 1.93 -1.62 -4.96
CA PRO A 22 1.51 -0.27 -4.55
C PRO A 22 2.09 0.86 -5.41
N ILE A 23 3.38 0.79 -5.77
CA ILE A 23 4.02 1.84 -6.57
C ILE A 23 3.42 1.98 -7.98
N SER A 24 2.72 0.94 -8.48
CA SER A 24 2.00 1.02 -9.76
C SER A 24 0.68 1.79 -9.66
N ARG A 25 0.15 2.00 -8.45
CA ARG A 25 -1.16 2.63 -8.20
C ARG A 25 -1.06 4.13 -7.93
N ILE A 26 0.05 4.56 -7.34
CA ILE A 26 0.27 5.96 -6.95
C ILE A 26 0.39 6.96 -8.11
N ALA A 27 0.44 6.47 -9.36
CA ALA A 27 0.47 7.32 -10.56
C ALA A 27 -0.86 8.06 -10.81
N THR A 28 -1.94 7.67 -10.11
CA THR A 28 -3.25 8.32 -10.18
C THR A 28 -3.67 8.75 -8.78
N GLU A 29 -4.45 9.83 -8.67
CA GLU A 29 -5.00 10.29 -7.39
C GLU A 29 -5.82 9.19 -6.70
N SER A 30 -6.76 8.57 -7.43
CA SER A 30 -7.58 7.49 -6.89
C SER A 30 -6.76 6.31 -6.39
N GLY A 31 -5.71 5.91 -7.12
CA GLY A 31 -4.83 4.83 -6.71
C GLY A 31 -3.91 5.22 -5.54
N ALA A 32 -3.49 6.48 -5.44
CA ALA A 32 -2.76 6.98 -4.27
C ALA A 32 -3.64 6.97 -3.01
N LEU A 33 -4.91 7.38 -3.12
CA LEU A 33 -5.89 7.32 -2.04
C LEU A 33 -6.13 5.87 -1.58
N GLU A 34 -6.25 4.92 -2.51
CA GLU A 34 -6.38 3.49 -2.20
C GLU A 34 -5.18 2.96 -1.39
N VAL A 35 -3.96 3.33 -1.79
CA VAL A 35 -2.72 2.94 -1.08
C VAL A 35 -2.67 3.57 0.31
N LEU A 36 -3.03 4.86 0.45
CA LEU A 36 -3.05 5.57 1.73
C LEU A 36 -4.12 5.02 2.67
N ASP A 37 -5.31 4.70 2.18
CA ASP A 37 -6.37 4.06 2.96
C ASP A 37 -5.89 2.72 3.53
N LEU A 38 -5.26 1.89 2.69
CA LEU A 38 -4.74 0.61 3.14
C LEU A 38 -3.68 0.78 4.24
N ILE A 39 -2.75 1.72 4.10
CA ILE A 39 -1.75 2.02 5.13
C ILE A 39 -2.45 2.43 6.43
N GLY A 40 -3.40 3.36 6.35
CA GLY A 40 -4.15 3.82 7.52
C GLY A 40 -4.89 2.68 8.22
N ARG A 41 -5.53 1.76 7.48
CA ARG A 41 -6.20 0.59 8.05
C ARG A 41 -5.21 -0.35 8.75
N LEU A 42 -4.03 -0.60 8.15
CA LEU A 42 -2.99 -1.43 8.76
C LEU A 42 -2.45 -0.82 10.05
N GLU A 43 -2.23 0.50 10.10
CA GLU A 43 -1.79 1.22 11.30
C GLU A 43 -2.78 1.12 12.46
N HIS A 44 -4.08 1.04 12.14
CA HIS A 44 -5.16 0.87 13.12
C HIS A 44 -5.53 -0.60 13.39
N GLY A 45 -4.84 -1.56 12.75
CA GLY A 45 -5.10 -3.00 12.95
C GLY A 45 -6.39 -3.51 12.31
N VAL A 46 -6.91 -2.83 11.28
CA VAL A 46 -8.11 -3.22 10.54
C VAL A 46 -7.72 -4.08 9.33
N PHE A 47 -8.18 -5.33 9.29
CA PHE A 47 -7.90 -6.28 8.21
C PHE A 47 -9.19 -6.64 7.44
N SER A 48 -9.11 -6.76 6.11
CA SER A 48 -10.21 -7.19 5.22
C SER A 48 -9.73 -8.24 4.23
#